data_AF-A0A8J6STB3-F1
#
_entry.id   AF-A0A8J6STB3-F1
#
_cell.length_a   1.000
_cell.length_b   1.000
_cell.length_c   1.000
_cell.angle_alpha   90.00
_cell.angle_beta   90.00
_cell.angle_gamma   90.00
#
_symmetry.space_group_name_H-M   'P 1'
#
loop_
_entity.id
_entity.type
_entity.pdbx_description
1 polymer ?
#
loop_
_entity_poly.entity_id
_entity_poly.type
_entity_poly.pdbx_seq_one_letter_code
_entity_poly.pdbx_strand_id
1 'polypeptide(L)'
;MTAPSLARREKQKKKPVNKRAWFDAGGLQKLGQILRETREQKNLSLDDLYEVTGFPRSTINNLENGATESVNVPLLDLLCEILEPINPKTGAPYGTWELLSMALVSRPLNIVSKNRALLAFGNGEQKGKGKVSTTTIQDLINECLHRRQVTLQEIEFQLGEMRLKETADMSFQQLELIFRGEVIPHDEELRVIRELVDPHESIFSEEEWLKALSNQKKSAPCEEAETNCNFQNG
;
A
#
# COMPACT_ATOMS: atom_id res chain seq x y z
N MET A 1 -18.58 42.79 -29.56
CA MET A 1 -17.96 41.90 -28.55
C MET A 1 -19.04 41.47 -27.57
N THR A 2 -19.59 40.26 -27.72
CA THR A 2 -20.72 39.75 -26.94
C THR A 2 -20.19 39.01 -25.71
N ALA A 3 -20.60 39.42 -24.52
CA ALA A 3 -20.23 38.74 -23.27
C ALA A 3 -20.79 37.31 -23.23
N PRO A 4 -20.02 36.31 -22.76
CA PRO A 4 -20.53 34.95 -22.62
C PRO A 4 -21.63 34.88 -21.54
N SER A 5 -22.69 34.13 -21.82
CA SER A 5 -23.89 34.04 -20.98
C SER A 5 -23.64 33.37 -19.63
N LEU A 6 -24.34 33.88 -18.59
CA LEU A 6 -24.29 33.40 -17.21
C LEU A 6 -24.62 31.90 -17.07
N ALA A 7 -25.38 31.33 -18.00
CA ALA A 7 -25.74 29.91 -18.04
C ALA A 7 -24.54 28.96 -18.23
N ARG A 8 -23.39 29.46 -18.70
CA ARG A 8 -22.16 28.65 -18.84
C ARG A 8 -21.35 28.55 -17.54
N ARG A 9 -21.61 29.42 -16.54
CA ARG A 9 -20.88 29.42 -15.26
C ARG A 9 -21.40 28.39 -14.25
N GLU A 10 -22.67 28.01 -14.29
CA GLU A 10 -23.25 27.08 -13.29
C GLU A 10 -23.04 25.59 -13.57
N LYS A 11 -22.58 25.21 -14.76
CA LYS A 11 -22.30 23.80 -15.10
C LYS A 11 -20.90 23.33 -14.69
N GLN A 12 -20.07 24.17 -14.08
CA GLN A 12 -18.87 23.73 -13.36
C GLN A 12 -19.24 23.24 -11.95
N LYS A 13 -20.27 22.39 -11.84
CA LYS A 13 -20.46 21.57 -10.64
C LYS A 13 -19.24 20.65 -10.57
N LYS A 14 -18.42 20.85 -9.53
CA LYS A 14 -17.19 20.11 -9.24
C LYS A 14 -17.43 18.63 -9.49
N LYS A 15 -16.85 18.08 -10.57
CA LYS A 15 -16.82 16.63 -10.78
C LYS A 15 -16.21 16.02 -9.51
N PRO A 16 -16.75 14.90 -8.99
CA PRO A 16 -16.14 14.22 -7.87
C PRO A 16 -14.67 13.99 -8.22
N VAL A 17 -13.77 14.45 -7.34
CA VAL A 17 -12.35 14.19 -7.47
C VAL A 17 -12.20 12.70 -7.19
N ASN A 18 -12.39 11.87 -8.21
CA ASN A 18 -11.98 10.48 -8.16
C ASN A 18 -10.50 10.53 -7.76
N LYS A 19 -10.19 9.93 -6.62
CA LYS A 19 -8.81 9.68 -6.18
C LYS A 19 -8.21 8.73 -7.21
N ARG A 20 -7.83 9.26 -8.38
CA ARG A 20 -7.14 8.51 -9.43
C ARG A 20 -5.87 7.97 -8.80
N ALA A 21 -5.58 6.70 -8.98
CA ALA A 21 -4.23 6.20 -8.76
C ALA A 21 -3.27 7.10 -9.54
N TRP A 22 -2.26 7.64 -8.86
CA TRP A 22 -1.27 8.47 -9.51
C TRP A 22 -0.21 7.53 -10.07
N PHE A 23 -0.01 7.58 -11.37
CA PHE A 23 1.05 6.85 -12.03
C PHE A 23 2.28 7.74 -12.17
N ASP A 24 3.45 7.18 -11.89
CA ASP A 24 4.73 7.85 -12.05
C ASP A 24 5.10 7.84 -13.54
N ALA A 25 5.49 8.98 -14.08
CA ALA A 25 5.86 9.06 -15.49
C ALA A 25 7.07 8.18 -15.82
N GLY A 26 8.05 8.07 -14.90
CA GLY A 26 9.21 7.19 -15.06
C GLY A 26 8.82 5.71 -14.97
N GLY A 27 7.91 5.37 -14.07
CA GLY A 27 7.35 4.03 -13.94
C GLY A 27 6.56 3.59 -15.19
N LEU A 28 5.75 4.49 -15.75
CA LEU A 28 5.03 4.27 -17.02
C LEU A 28 5.98 4.08 -18.20
N GLN A 29 7.07 4.86 -18.27
CA GLN A 29 8.10 4.68 -19.31
C GLN A 29 8.78 3.32 -19.22
N LYS A 30 9.13 2.87 -18.00
CA LYS A 30 9.74 1.55 -17.79
C LYS A 30 8.81 0.42 -18.19
N LEU A 31 7.55 0.48 -17.75
CA LEU A 31 6.51 -0.48 -18.13
C LEU A 31 6.38 -0.54 -19.65
N GLY A 32 6.21 0.61 -20.30
CA GLY A 32 6.06 0.69 -21.76
C GLY A 32 7.28 0.13 -22.50
N GLN A 33 8.48 0.44 -22.02
CA GLN A 33 9.73 -0.07 -22.59
C GLN A 33 9.80 -1.60 -22.55
N ILE A 34 9.44 -2.23 -21.43
CA ILE A 34 9.42 -3.70 -21.30
C ILE A 34 8.49 -4.33 -22.34
N LEU A 35 7.28 -3.78 -22.49
CA LEU A 35 6.29 -4.28 -23.47
C LEU A 35 6.80 -4.13 -24.90
N ARG A 36 7.34 -2.96 -25.24
CA ARG A 36 7.88 -2.67 -26.57
C ARG A 36 9.04 -3.60 -26.94
N GLU A 37 10.02 -3.75 -26.04
CA GLU A 37 11.18 -4.61 -26.26
C GLU A 37 10.74 -6.07 -26.45
N THR A 38 9.79 -6.55 -25.65
CA THR A 38 9.24 -7.91 -25.77
C THR A 38 8.50 -8.12 -27.09
N ARG A 39 7.68 -7.13 -27.50
CA ARG A 39 6.98 -7.16 -28.79
C ARG A 39 7.96 -7.21 -29.95
N GLU A 40 9.00 -6.38 -29.93
CA GLU A 40 10.04 -6.34 -30.96
C GLU A 40 10.84 -7.65 -31.01
N GLN A 41 11.17 -8.24 -29.86
CA GLN A 41 11.83 -9.55 -29.78
C GLN A 41 10.97 -10.68 -30.39
N LYS A 42 9.65 -10.62 -30.20
CA LYS A 42 8.69 -11.55 -30.82
C LYS A 42 8.40 -11.23 -32.30
N ASN A 43 9.02 -10.19 -32.87
CA ASN A 43 8.77 -9.70 -34.24
C ASN A 43 7.29 -9.38 -34.52
N LEU A 44 6.56 -8.91 -33.50
CA LEU A 44 5.16 -8.52 -33.65
C LEU A 44 5.04 -7.04 -34.00
N SER A 45 4.18 -6.73 -34.96
CA SER A 45 3.81 -5.35 -35.27
C SER A 45 2.71 -4.84 -34.33
N LEU A 46 2.51 -3.52 -34.31
CA LEU A 46 1.36 -2.94 -33.62
C LEU A 46 0.01 -3.32 -34.27
N ASP A 47 0.04 -3.68 -35.56
CA ASP A 47 -1.13 -4.18 -36.29
C ASP A 47 -1.52 -5.57 -35.78
N ASP A 48 -0.56 -6.47 -35.58
CA ASP A 48 -0.81 -7.80 -35.03
C ASP A 48 -1.44 -7.71 -33.63
N LEU A 49 -0.91 -6.82 -32.78
CA LEU A 49 -1.50 -6.61 -31.45
C LEU A 49 -2.89 -6.00 -31.50
N TYR A 50 -3.17 -5.13 -32.48
CA TYR A 50 -4.52 -4.60 -32.67
C TYR A 50 -5.51 -5.69 -33.07
N GLU A 51 -5.13 -6.58 -33.98
CA GLU A 51 -5.97 -7.69 -34.43
C GLU A 51 -6.32 -8.65 -33.29
N VAL A 52 -5.36 -8.95 -32.42
CA VAL A 52 -5.56 -9.89 -31.31
C VAL A 52 -6.29 -9.24 -30.13
N THR A 53 -5.91 -8.02 -29.75
CA THR A 53 -6.44 -7.38 -28.52
C THR A 53 -7.71 -6.57 -28.78
N GLY A 54 -7.95 -6.14 -30.02
CA GLY A 54 -9.01 -5.20 -30.39
C GLY A 54 -8.77 -3.74 -29.97
N PHE A 55 -7.65 -3.43 -29.30
CA PHE A 55 -7.35 -2.07 -28.83
C PHE A 55 -6.63 -1.25 -29.89
N PRO A 56 -7.03 0.02 -30.15
CA PRO A 56 -6.44 0.82 -31.21
C PRO A 56 -4.92 0.93 -31.13
N ARG A 57 -4.24 0.87 -32.28
CA ARG A 57 -2.77 1.02 -32.40
C ARG A 57 -2.22 2.21 -31.62
N SER A 58 -2.91 3.35 -31.65
CA SER A 58 -2.51 4.55 -30.92
C SER A 58 -2.52 4.35 -29.40
N THR A 59 -3.45 3.55 -28.87
CA THR A 59 -3.56 3.23 -27.45
C THR A 59 -2.39 2.36 -27.02
N ILE A 60 -2.10 1.31 -27.78
CA ILE A 60 -0.97 0.39 -27.54
C ILE A 60 0.35 1.18 -27.64
N ASN A 61 0.52 1.97 -28.69
CA ASN A 61 1.71 2.80 -28.89
C ASN A 61 1.91 3.83 -27.77
N ASN A 62 0.86 4.47 -27.30
CA ASN A 62 0.97 5.42 -26.19
C ASN A 62 1.38 4.71 -24.89
N LEU A 63 0.88 3.50 -24.65
CA LEU A 63 1.28 2.69 -23.51
C LEU A 63 2.76 2.26 -23.60
N GLU A 64 3.19 1.72 -24.74
CA GLU A 64 4.59 1.33 -25.01
C GLU A 64 5.59 2.48 -24.86
N ASN A 65 5.17 3.72 -25.13
CA ASN A 65 6.03 4.90 -24.99
C ASN A 65 5.88 5.61 -23.64
N GLY A 66 5.04 5.10 -22.73
CA GLY A 66 4.76 5.76 -21.45
C GLY A 66 4.09 7.13 -21.60
N ALA A 67 3.44 7.40 -22.74
CA ALA A 67 2.79 8.69 -23.06
C ALA A 67 1.35 8.78 -22.51
N THR A 68 0.89 7.76 -21.78
CA THR A 68 -0.44 7.74 -21.14
C THR A 68 -0.37 8.31 -19.72
N GLU A 69 -1.45 8.93 -19.24
CA GLU A 69 -1.57 9.38 -17.84
C GLU A 69 -2.07 8.26 -16.91
N SER A 70 -2.57 7.17 -17.48
CA SER A 70 -3.18 6.06 -16.75
C SER A 70 -3.09 4.77 -17.54
N VAL A 71 -2.87 3.66 -16.84
CA VAL A 71 -2.83 2.32 -17.44
C VAL A 71 -4.25 1.76 -17.56
N ASN A 72 -4.59 1.26 -18.76
CA ASN A 72 -5.80 0.48 -18.97
C ASN A 72 -5.50 -0.98 -18.60
N VAL A 73 -5.97 -1.42 -17.42
CA VAL A 73 -5.63 -2.73 -16.84
C VAL A 73 -6.06 -3.91 -17.74
N PRO A 74 -7.29 -3.96 -18.29
CA PRO A 74 -7.67 -5.00 -19.26
C PRO A 74 -6.75 -5.11 -20.49
N LEU A 75 -6.26 -3.98 -21.01
CA LEU A 75 -5.29 -4.01 -22.11
C LEU A 75 -3.95 -4.56 -21.64
N LEU A 76 -3.46 -4.13 -20.46
CA LEU A 76 -2.20 -4.62 -19.91
C LEU A 76 -2.25 -6.13 -19.67
N ASP A 77 -3.36 -6.66 -19.12
CA ASP A 77 -3.56 -8.10 -18.93
C ASP A 77 -3.40 -8.89 -20.23
N LEU A 78 -4.09 -8.48 -21.29
CA LEU A 78 -3.99 -9.12 -22.60
C LEU A 78 -2.58 -9.03 -23.20
N LEU A 79 -1.91 -7.89 -23.02
CA LEU A 79 -0.53 -7.74 -23.48
C LEU A 79 0.42 -8.65 -22.71
N CYS A 80 0.23 -8.84 -21.41
CA CYS A 80 1.01 -9.80 -20.62
C CYS A 80 0.81 -11.24 -21.12
N GLU A 81 -0.43 -11.62 -21.46
CA GLU A 81 -0.76 -12.96 -21.97
C GLU A 81 -0.13 -13.22 -23.35
N ILE A 82 -0.16 -12.23 -24.25
CA ILE A 82 0.36 -12.39 -25.62
C ILE A 82 1.90 -12.27 -25.65
N LEU A 83 2.43 -11.27 -24.95
CA LEU A 83 3.85 -10.92 -25.02
C LEU A 83 4.69 -11.75 -24.05
N GLU A 84 4.14 -12.19 -22.91
CA GLU A 84 4.87 -12.91 -21.85
C GLU A 84 6.23 -12.27 -21.51
N PRO A 85 6.27 -10.97 -21.17
CA PRO A 85 7.52 -10.25 -20.97
C PRO A 85 8.32 -10.87 -19.82
N ILE A 86 9.60 -11.20 -20.01
CA ILE A 86 10.39 -11.92 -19.00
C ILE A 86 11.04 -10.97 -17.99
N ASN A 87 10.89 -11.29 -16.70
CA ASN A 87 11.58 -10.61 -15.62
C ASN A 87 13.06 -11.06 -15.56
N PRO A 88 14.04 -10.16 -15.76
CA PRO A 88 15.45 -10.54 -15.80
C PRO A 88 16.00 -10.99 -14.44
N LYS A 89 15.30 -10.70 -13.33
CA LYS A 89 15.74 -11.10 -11.99
C LYS A 89 15.30 -12.53 -11.65
N THR A 90 14.08 -12.90 -12.04
CA THR A 90 13.48 -14.19 -11.66
C THR A 90 13.48 -15.21 -12.80
N GLY A 91 13.60 -14.76 -14.05
CA GLY A 91 13.45 -15.59 -15.25
C GLY A 91 12.00 -15.98 -15.56
N ALA A 92 11.04 -15.59 -14.73
CA ALA A 92 9.61 -15.81 -14.95
C ALA A 92 9.00 -14.66 -15.77
N PRO A 93 7.89 -14.90 -16.51
CA PRO A 93 7.12 -13.83 -17.12
C PRO A 93 6.59 -12.86 -16.05
N TYR A 94 6.62 -11.57 -16.35
CA TYR A 94 6.00 -10.56 -15.51
C TYR A 94 4.48 -10.77 -15.47
N GLY A 95 3.92 -10.70 -14.27
CA GLY A 95 2.48 -10.53 -14.10
C GLY A 95 2.03 -9.08 -14.38
N THR A 96 0.76 -8.91 -14.73
CA THR A 96 0.14 -7.58 -14.90
C THR A 96 0.37 -6.70 -13.68
N TRP A 97 0.20 -7.25 -12.48
CA TRP A 97 0.36 -6.48 -11.25
C TRP A 97 1.81 -6.06 -11.01
N GLU A 98 2.79 -6.91 -11.33
CA GLU A 98 4.19 -6.56 -11.22
C GLU A 98 4.51 -5.37 -12.13
N LEU A 99 4.11 -5.42 -13.40
CA LEU A 99 4.28 -4.28 -14.31
C LEU A 99 3.53 -3.04 -13.80
N LEU A 100 2.28 -3.18 -13.36
CA LEU A 100 1.48 -2.07 -12.89
C LEU A 100 2.11 -1.40 -11.65
N SER A 101 2.62 -2.18 -10.71
CA SER A 101 3.30 -1.69 -9.51
C SER A 101 4.54 -0.87 -9.81
N MET A 102 5.26 -1.15 -10.91
CA MET A 102 6.38 -0.30 -11.35
C MET A 102 5.94 1.11 -11.74
N ALA A 103 4.69 1.25 -12.19
CA ALA A 103 4.12 2.52 -12.63
C ALA A 103 3.36 3.25 -11.51
N LEU A 104 3.06 2.63 -10.37
CA LEU A 104 2.33 3.26 -9.29
C LEU A 104 3.24 4.21 -8.49
N VAL A 105 2.77 5.45 -8.24
CA VAL A 105 3.42 6.33 -7.28
C VAL A 105 3.12 5.81 -5.89
N SER A 106 4.11 5.24 -5.23
CA SER A 106 4.14 5.14 -3.77
C SER A 106 4.17 6.57 -3.21
N ARG A 107 3.00 7.20 -3.06
CA ARG A 107 2.95 8.37 -2.18
C ARG A 107 3.29 7.82 -0.80
N PRO A 108 4.40 8.25 -0.16
CA PRO A 108 4.50 8.02 1.26
C PRO A 108 3.26 8.71 1.83
N LEU A 109 2.32 7.92 2.38
CA LEU A 109 1.33 8.50 3.26
C LEU A 109 2.15 9.29 4.27
N ASN A 110 1.86 10.58 4.39
CA ASN A 110 2.59 11.47 5.27
C ASN A 110 2.20 11.17 6.73
N ILE A 111 2.21 9.90 7.14
CA ILE A 111 2.06 9.40 8.50
C ILE A 111 3.21 9.96 9.35
N VAL A 112 4.37 10.16 8.72
CA VAL A 112 5.55 10.77 9.37
C VAL A 112 5.30 12.23 9.76
N SER A 113 4.43 12.99 9.08
CA SER A 113 4.27 14.42 9.43
C SER A 113 3.58 14.70 10.76
N LYS A 114 2.92 13.73 11.39
CA LYS A 114 2.47 13.85 12.80
C LYS A 114 3.49 13.32 13.81
N ASN A 115 4.34 12.36 13.44
CA ASN A 115 5.33 11.75 14.35
C ASN A 115 6.76 12.29 14.22
N ARG A 116 7.07 13.12 13.21
CA ARG A 116 8.40 13.76 13.07
C ARG A 116 8.70 14.75 14.19
N ALA A 117 7.67 15.26 14.88
CA ALA A 117 7.85 16.06 16.09
C ALA A 117 8.34 15.22 17.29
N LEU A 118 8.14 13.90 17.29
CA LEU A 118 8.58 12.99 18.36
C LEU A 118 9.97 12.40 18.11
N LEU A 119 10.38 12.20 16.85
CA LEU A 119 11.70 11.65 16.51
C LEU A 119 12.81 12.73 16.35
N ALA A 120 12.48 14.01 16.41
CA ALA A 120 13.46 15.11 16.34
C ALA A 120 14.10 15.47 17.70
N PHE A 121 13.71 14.82 18.80
CA PHE A 121 14.32 14.99 20.12
C PHE A 121 15.09 13.73 20.51
N GLY A 122 16.31 13.58 20.00
CA GLY A 122 17.07 12.35 20.30
C GLY A 122 18.55 12.35 19.98
N ASN A 123 19.22 13.52 19.93
CA ASN A 123 20.69 13.60 19.92
C ASN A 123 21.19 14.64 20.95
N GLY A 124 20.58 14.63 22.13
CA GLY A 124 21.10 15.32 23.30
C GLY A 124 21.50 14.28 24.33
N GLU A 125 22.79 14.19 24.64
CA GLU A 125 23.30 13.49 25.83
C GLU A 125 22.54 13.97 27.07
N GLN A 126 21.54 13.20 27.50
CA GLN A 126 20.96 13.33 28.83
C GLN A 126 21.49 12.20 29.71
N LYS A 127 22.61 12.49 30.39
CA LYS A 127 22.90 11.89 31.69
C LYS A 127 21.83 12.36 32.66
N GLY A 128 20.76 11.59 32.82
CA GLY A 128 19.68 11.93 33.76
C GLY A 128 18.63 10.83 33.90
N LYS A 129 18.76 10.03 34.96
CA LYS A 129 17.74 9.19 35.63
C LYS A 129 16.60 8.63 34.73
N GLY A 130 16.75 7.35 34.40
CA GLY A 130 15.91 6.57 33.50
C GLY A 130 14.40 6.68 33.75
N LYS A 131 13.73 7.34 32.82
CA LYS A 131 12.35 7.04 32.47
C LYS A 131 12.43 5.89 31.46
N VAL A 132 12.03 4.69 31.85
CA VAL A 132 11.98 3.54 30.93
C VAL A 132 10.95 3.88 29.87
N SER A 133 11.40 4.25 28.67
CA SER A 133 10.53 4.44 27.52
C SER A 133 9.89 3.09 27.21
N THR A 134 8.61 2.93 27.54
CA THR A 134 7.87 1.71 27.20
C THR A 134 7.62 1.70 25.71
N THR A 135 8.34 0.84 25.00
CA THR A 135 8.12 0.59 23.57
C THR A 135 6.69 0.09 23.36
N THR A 136 5.94 0.76 22.48
CA THR A 136 4.59 0.36 22.08
C THR A 136 4.65 -0.53 20.85
N ILE A 137 3.56 -1.25 20.54
CA ILE A 137 3.47 -2.05 19.30
C ILE A 137 3.65 -1.15 18.08
N GLN A 138 3.10 0.06 18.13
CA GLN A 138 3.19 1.01 17.03
C GLN A 138 4.64 1.43 16.75
N ASP A 139 5.47 1.56 17.79
CA ASP A 139 6.89 1.87 17.64
C ASP A 139 7.62 0.72 16.92
N LEU A 140 7.32 -0.53 17.29
CA LEU A 140 7.88 -1.72 16.64
C LEU A 140 7.47 -1.80 15.16
N ILE A 141 6.18 -1.64 14.86
CA ILE A 141 5.67 -1.64 13.47
C ILE A 141 6.38 -0.56 12.65
N ASN A 142 6.42 0.68 13.15
CA ASN A 142 7.03 1.79 12.42
C ASN A 142 8.52 1.57 12.14
N GLU A 143 9.26 1.02 13.10
CA GLU A 143 10.67 0.70 12.94
C GLU A 143 10.89 -0.41 11.90
N CYS A 144 10.06 -1.46 11.91
CA CYS A 144 10.11 -2.53 10.91
C CYS A 144 9.85 -2.01 9.49
N LEU A 145 8.79 -1.22 9.32
CA LEU A 145 8.46 -0.59 8.03
C LEU A 145 9.59 0.31 7.54
N HIS A 146 10.21 1.07 8.44
CA HIS A 146 11.31 1.96 8.11
C HIS A 146 12.56 1.19 7.66
N ARG A 147 13.01 0.20 8.44
CA ARG A 147 14.23 -0.56 8.17
C ARG A 147 14.14 -1.39 6.90
N ARG A 148 12.98 -2.04 6.67
CA ARG A 148 12.79 -2.90 5.50
C ARG A 148 12.36 -2.12 4.25
N GLN A 149 12.04 -0.82 4.38
CA GLN A 149 11.51 0.01 3.30
C GLN A 149 10.26 -0.60 2.64
N VAL A 150 9.45 -1.31 3.44
CA VAL A 150 8.24 -2.01 2.97
C VAL A 150 7.11 -1.01 2.83
N THR A 151 6.38 -1.09 1.71
CA THR A 151 5.24 -0.21 1.43
C THR A 151 3.93 -0.82 1.93
N LEU A 152 2.92 0.01 2.19
CA LEU A 152 1.57 -0.46 2.55
C LEU A 152 0.96 -1.34 1.45
N GLN A 153 1.22 -1.05 0.18
CA GLN A 153 0.73 -1.86 -0.94
C GLN A 153 1.34 -3.27 -0.94
N GLU A 154 2.61 -3.38 -0.58
CA GLU A 154 3.26 -4.68 -0.44
C GLU A 154 2.66 -5.49 0.71
N ILE A 155 2.34 -4.83 1.82
CA ILE A 155 1.68 -5.47 2.96
C ILE A 155 0.24 -5.87 2.63
N GLU A 156 -0.50 -5.02 1.92
CA GLU A 156 -1.83 -5.33 1.39
C GLU A 156 -1.80 -6.59 0.52
N PHE A 157 -0.81 -6.67 -0.38
CA PHE A 157 -0.62 -7.82 -1.25
C PHE A 157 -0.32 -9.08 -0.46
N GLN A 158 0.66 -9.03 0.46
CA GLN A 158 1.02 -10.17 1.30
C GLN A 158 -0.15 -10.63 2.17
N LEU A 159 -0.92 -9.70 2.75
CA LEU A 159 -2.13 -10.03 3.49
C LEU A 159 -3.17 -10.70 2.57
N GLY A 160 -3.32 -10.24 1.33
CA GLY A 160 -4.15 -10.88 0.31
C GLY A 160 -3.73 -12.33 0.04
N GLU A 161 -2.44 -12.58 -0.12
CA GLU A 161 -1.90 -13.94 -0.31
C GLU A 161 -2.14 -14.84 0.91
N MET A 162 -1.93 -14.32 2.13
CA MET A 162 -2.20 -15.07 3.36
C MET A 162 -3.68 -15.44 3.48
N ARG A 163 -4.59 -14.53 3.11
CA ARG A 163 -6.03 -14.80 3.10
C ARG A 163 -6.42 -15.85 2.07
N LEU A 164 -5.83 -15.81 0.88
CA LEU A 164 -6.06 -16.83 -0.16
C LEU A 164 -5.55 -18.21 0.26
N LYS A 165 -4.48 -18.27 1.05
CA LYS A 165 -3.94 -19.50 1.64
C LYS A 165 -4.64 -19.93 2.94
N GLU A 166 -5.66 -19.18 3.38
CA GLU A 166 -6.37 -19.39 4.64
C GLU A 166 -5.45 -19.37 5.88
N THR A 167 -4.30 -18.68 5.81
CA THR A 167 -3.34 -18.58 6.92
C THR A 167 -3.53 -17.34 7.79
N ALA A 168 -4.40 -16.41 7.37
CA ALA A 168 -4.80 -15.23 8.12
C ALA A 168 -6.27 -14.88 7.88
N ASP A 169 -6.99 -14.56 8.95
CA ASP A 169 -8.35 -14.01 8.91
C ASP A 169 -8.36 -12.56 9.43
N MET A 170 -7.61 -11.68 8.74
CA MET A 170 -7.57 -10.25 9.06
C MET A 170 -8.01 -9.45 7.84
N SER A 171 -8.92 -8.50 8.06
CA SER A 171 -9.33 -7.57 7.00
C SER A 171 -8.31 -6.44 6.84
N PHE A 172 -8.22 -5.88 5.64
CA PHE A 172 -7.36 -4.72 5.39
C PHE A 172 -7.74 -3.50 6.25
N GLN A 173 -9.04 -3.28 6.48
CA GLN A 173 -9.52 -2.19 7.35
C GLN A 173 -9.01 -2.35 8.78
N GLN A 174 -9.03 -3.57 9.30
CA GLN A 174 -8.52 -3.88 10.64
C GLN A 174 -7.01 -3.63 10.74
N LEU A 175 -6.25 -4.06 9.73
CA LEU A 175 -4.82 -3.79 9.65
C LEU A 175 -4.52 -2.28 9.66
N GLU A 176 -5.26 -1.47 8.88
CA GLU A 176 -5.09 -0.01 8.88
C GLU A 176 -5.34 0.62 10.24
N LEU A 177 -6.40 0.19 10.96
CA LEU A 177 -6.72 0.70 12.29
C LEU A 177 -5.60 0.40 13.29
N ILE A 178 -5.04 -0.82 13.23
CA ILE A 178 -3.90 -1.21 14.08
C ILE A 178 -2.66 -0.39 13.72
N PHE A 179 -2.38 -0.20 12.43
CA PHE A 179 -1.22 0.58 11.96
C PHE A 179 -1.32 2.08 12.29
N ARG A 180 -2.52 2.59 12.58
CA ARG A 180 -2.73 3.95 13.08
C ARG A 180 -2.67 4.04 14.61
N GLY A 181 -2.56 2.90 15.29
CA GLY A 181 -2.63 2.80 16.75
C GLY A 181 -4.03 3.08 17.30
N GLU A 182 -5.07 2.98 16.47
CA GLU A 182 -6.47 3.21 16.86
C GLU A 182 -7.07 1.99 17.57
N VAL A 183 -6.54 0.79 17.30
CA VAL A 183 -6.97 -0.48 17.87
C VAL A 183 -5.75 -1.24 18.38
N ILE A 184 -5.89 -1.89 19.55
CA ILE A 184 -4.88 -2.80 20.09
C ILE A 184 -5.09 -4.17 19.44
N PRO A 185 -4.08 -4.75 18.77
CA PRO A 185 -4.24 -6.04 18.12
C PRO A 185 -4.45 -7.16 19.16
N HIS A 186 -5.30 -8.11 18.81
CA HIS A 186 -5.38 -9.41 19.48
C HIS A 186 -4.16 -10.27 19.15
N ASP A 187 -3.95 -11.36 19.89
CA ASP A 187 -2.75 -12.19 19.79
C ASP A 187 -2.59 -12.79 18.37
N GLU A 188 -3.70 -13.20 17.75
CA GLU A 188 -3.71 -13.71 16.37
C GLU A 188 -3.42 -12.60 15.34
N GLU A 189 -3.92 -11.40 15.58
CA GLU A 189 -3.65 -10.23 14.73
C GLU A 189 -2.18 -9.82 14.83
N LEU A 190 -1.61 -9.89 16.03
CA LEU A 190 -0.19 -9.63 16.28
C LEU A 190 0.70 -10.63 15.55
N ARG A 191 0.32 -11.91 15.51
CA ARG A 191 0.99 -12.95 14.71
C ARG A 191 1.02 -12.58 13.23
N VAL A 192 -0.13 -12.19 12.68
CA VAL A 192 -0.24 -11.78 11.27
C VAL A 192 0.60 -10.53 11.00
N ILE A 193 0.54 -9.51 11.86
CA ILE A 193 1.32 -8.28 11.70
C ILE A 193 2.81 -8.58 11.71
N ARG A 194 3.29 -9.41 12.65
CA ARG A 194 4.70 -9.83 12.72
C ARG A 194 5.16 -10.47 11.42
N GLU A 195 4.38 -11.41 10.89
CA GLU A 195 4.71 -12.07 9.62
C GLU A 195 4.79 -11.07 8.45
N LEU A 196 3.92 -10.07 8.42
CA LEU A 196 3.91 -9.04 7.39
C LEU A 196 5.09 -8.07 7.50
N VAL A 197 5.36 -7.54 8.70
CA VAL A 197 6.33 -6.44 8.88
C VAL A 197 7.73 -6.91 9.25
N ASP A 198 7.88 -8.06 9.90
CA ASP A 198 9.16 -8.64 10.31
C ASP A 198 9.16 -10.18 10.16
N PRO A 199 9.03 -10.70 8.92
CA PRO A 199 9.11 -12.13 8.67
C PRO A 199 10.46 -12.65 9.15
N HIS A 200 10.42 -13.77 9.87
CA HIS A 200 11.58 -14.41 10.49
C HIS A 200 12.23 -13.66 11.67
N GLU A 201 11.55 -12.68 12.28
CA GLU A 201 12.05 -11.99 13.50
C GLU A 201 13.44 -11.37 13.31
N SER A 202 13.65 -10.76 12.14
CA SER A 202 14.93 -10.20 11.75
C SER A 202 15.29 -8.91 12.50
N ILE A 203 14.29 -8.22 13.07
CA ILE A 203 14.44 -6.93 13.74
C ILE A 203 14.11 -7.04 15.22
N PHE A 204 12.96 -7.63 15.56
CA PHE A 204 12.50 -7.78 16.94
C PHE A 204 12.11 -9.22 17.24
N SER A 205 12.43 -9.67 18.45
CA SER A 205 12.05 -11.01 18.90
C SER A 205 10.57 -11.08 19.28
N GLU A 206 10.00 -12.28 19.27
CA GLU A 206 8.65 -12.54 19.81
C GLU A 206 8.41 -11.93 21.19
N GLU A 207 9.39 -12.04 22.09
CA GLU A 207 9.29 -11.54 23.46
C GLU A 207 9.12 -10.03 23.51
N GLU A 208 9.76 -9.29 22.60
CA GLU A 208 9.65 -7.83 22.50
C GLU A 208 8.25 -7.40 22.06
N TRP A 209 7.67 -8.11 21.08
CA TRP A 209 6.29 -7.89 20.62
C TRP A 209 5.27 -8.16 21.73
N LEU A 210 5.41 -9.28 22.44
CA LEU A 210 4.52 -9.66 23.54
C LEU A 210 4.64 -8.69 24.73
N LYS A 211 5.86 -8.23 25.02
CA LYS A 211 6.10 -7.22 26.07
C LYS A 211 5.46 -5.88 25.70
N ALA A 212 5.57 -5.45 24.45
CA ALA A 212 4.92 -4.24 23.96
C ALA A 212 3.39 -4.34 24.06
N LEU A 213 2.80 -5.48 23.68
CA LEU A 213 1.37 -5.75 23.83
C LEU A 213 0.92 -5.68 25.29
N SER A 214 1.67 -6.32 26.20
CA SER A 214 1.38 -6.31 27.63
C SER A 214 1.41 -4.91 28.23
N ASN A 215 2.39 -4.10 27.82
CA ASN A 215 2.50 -2.71 28.26
C ASN A 215 1.32 -1.86 27.76
N GLN A 216 0.91 -2.06 26.50
CA GLN A 216 -0.19 -1.31 25.90
C GLN A 216 -1.53 -1.67 26.55
N LYS A 217 -1.79 -2.97 26.81
CA LYS A 217 -2.98 -3.43 27.55
C LYS A 217 -3.05 -2.85 28.97
N LYS A 218 -1.91 -2.68 29.66
CA LYS A 218 -1.86 -2.04 30.99
C LYS A 218 -2.11 -0.54 30.97
N SER A 219 -1.82 0.12 29.85
CA SER A 219 -1.99 1.57 29.69
C SER A 219 -3.37 1.98 29.20
N ALA A 220 -4.14 1.04 28.64
CA ALA A 220 -5.52 1.29 28.24
C ALA A 220 -6.38 1.51 29.51
N PRO A 221 -7.08 2.63 29.66
CA PRO A 221 -7.99 2.82 30.77
C PRO A 221 -9.08 1.75 30.69
N CYS A 222 -9.21 0.91 31.73
CA CYS A 222 -10.32 -0.02 31.86
C CYS A 222 -11.63 0.79 31.90
N GLU A 223 -12.31 0.96 30.78
CA GLU A 223 -13.73 1.39 30.72
C GLU A 223 -14.66 0.23 31.11
N GLU A 224 -14.31 -0.53 32.15
CA GLU A 224 -15.18 -1.54 32.76
C GLU A 224 -15.44 -1.16 34.22
N ALA A 225 -16.23 -0.12 34.42
CA ALA A 225 -17.04 0.06 35.63
C ALA A 225 -18.05 1.20 35.39
N GLU A 226 -19.25 0.87 34.91
CA GLU A 226 -20.54 1.47 35.30
C GLU A 226 -21.67 1.10 34.32
N THR A 227 -21.99 -0.19 34.25
CA THR A 227 -23.37 -0.62 34.00
C THR A 227 -23.76 -1.57 35.13
N ASN A 228 -23.80 -1.02 36.35
CA ASN A 228 -24.37 -1.74 37.47
C ASN A 228 -25.89 -1.65 37.40
N CYS A 229 -26.49 -2.82 37.35
CA CYS A 229 -27.90 -3.12 37.21
C CYS A 229 -28.79 -2.28 38.13
N ASN A 230 -29.65 -1.45 37.55
CA ASN A 230 -30.82 -0.90 38.24
C ASN A 230 -32.06 -1.64 37.72
N PHE A 231 -32.27 -2.85 38.23
CA PHE A 231 -33.54 -3.58 38.16
C PHE A 231 -33.82 -4.19 39.53
N GLN A 232 -34.31 -3.35 40.45
CA GLN A 232 -35.14 -3.83 41.56
C GLN A 232 -36.57 -3.43 41.24
N ASN A 233 -37.34 -4.41 40.77
CA ASN A 233 -38.79 -4.37 40.82
C ASN A 233 -39.22 -4.55 42.28
N GLY A 234 -39.90 -3.55 42.81
CA GLY A 234 -40.67 -3.58 44.06
C GLY A 234 -41.90 -2.73 43.88
#